data_AF-A0A3D1TTW0-F1
#
_entry.id   AF-A0A3D1TTW0-F1
#
_cell.length_a   1.000
_cell.length_b   1.000
_cell.length_c   1.000
_cell.angle_alpha   90.00
_cell.angle_beta   90.00
_cell.angle_gamma   90.00
#
_symmetry.space_group_name_H-M   'P 1'
#
loop_
_entity.id
_entity.type
_entity.pdbx_description
1 polymer ?
#
loop_
_entity_poly.entity_id
_entity_poly.type
_entity_poly.pdbx_seq_one_letter_code
_entity_poly.pdbx_strand_id
1 'polypeptide(L)'
;MTTRSPDPMPFTEEEAHRILARAVELDARAADEISIELLRQIAEEAGIGAASLDRALQEWHAGRGSPVQSRSYALSELMVRFRRHAIVAFTIAGAFLSPGDVFVTTLIGVLPAMALYEVVLRLARRRSGTGSPPQRLSHDSVVSADSPEREVDTSPRTNSRALRLRHLAPAT
;
A
#
# COMPACT_ATOMS: atom_id res chain seq x y z
N MET A 1 -28.66 41.41 3.75
CA MET A 1 -29.33 40.64 2.69
C MET A 1 -28.59 39.32 2.53
N THR A 2 -29.09 38.25 3.15
CA THR A 2 -28.51 36.90 3.14
C THR A 2 -29.25 36.09 2.09
N THR A 3 -28.60 35.74 0.98
CA THR A 3 -29.18 34.87 -0.05
C THR A 3 -29.26 33.46 0.51
N ARG A 4 -30.48 33.01 0.85
CA ARG A 4 -30.76 31.63 1.24
C ARG A 4 -30.49 30.74 0.02
N SER A 5 -29.41 29.97 0.07
CA SER A 5 -29.11 28.97 -0.96
C SER A 5 -30.28 27.99 -1.03
N PRO A 6 -30.83 27.70 -2.22
CA PRO A 6 -31.92 26.73 -2.35
C PRO A 6 -31.44 25.36 -1.84
N ASP A 7 -32.29 24.70 -1.04
CA ASP A 7 -32.01 23.35 -0.54
C ASP A 7 -31.80 22.40 -1.73
N PRO A 8 -30.71 21.62 -1.76
CA PRO A 8 -30.45 20.70 -2.85
C PRO A 8 -31.55 19.63 -2.86
N MET A 9 -32.32 19.56 -3.96
CA MET A 9 -33.32 18.51 -4.11
C MET A 9 -32.61 17.15 -4.11
N PRO A 10 -33.12 16.16 -3.37
CA PRO A 10 -32.52 14.83 -3.35
C PRO A 10 -32.55 14.23 -4.77
N PHE A 11 -31.41 13.73 -5.22
CA PHE A 11 -31.30 13.08 -6.52
C PHE A 11 -32.24 11.88 -6.59
N THR A 12 -32.87 11.69 -7.74
CA THR A 12 -33.58 10.45 -8.01
C THR A 12 -32.57 9.30 -8.08
N GLU A 13 -33.00 8.09 -7.69
CA GLU A 13 -32.10 6.92 -7.65
C GLU A 13 -31.45 6.62 -9.02
N GLU A 14 -32.20 6.83 -10.10
CA GLU A 14 -31.71 6.68 -11.47
C GLU A 14 -30.63 7.72 -11.82
N GLU A 15 -30.79 8.94 -11.35
CA GLU A 15 -29.83 10.02 -11.55
C GLU A 15 -28.56 9.82 -10.72
N ALA A 16 -28.69 9.31 -9.49
CA ALA A 16 -27.56 8.90 -8.68
C ALA A 16 -26.75 7.77 -9.34
N HIS A 17 -27.43 6.74 -9.86
CA HIS A 17 -26.77 5.65 -10.60
C HIS A 17 -26.06 6.15 -11.86
N ARG A 18 -26.69 7.07 -12.61
CA ARG A 18 -26.07 7.67 -13.80
C ARG A 18 -24.83 8.48 -13.46
N ILE A 19 -24.87 9.29 -12.39
CA ILE A 19 -23.73 10.08 -11.92
C ILE A 19 -22.59 9.15 -11.47
N LEU A 20 -22.90 8.10 -10.71
CA LEU A 20 -21.90 7.11 -10.26
C LEU A 20 -21.25 6.37 -11.43
N ALA A 21 -22.05 5.90 -12.40
CA ALA A 21 -21.53 5.24 -13.58
C ALA A 21 -20.59 6.16 -14.38
N ARG A 22 -20.97 7.44 -14.51
CA ARG A 22 -20.15 8.44 -15.22
C ARG A 22 -18.87 8.79 -14.46
N ALA A 23 -18.92 8.86 -13.14
CA ALA A 23 -17.74 9.10 -12.30
C ALA A 23 -16.74 7.94 -12.43
N VAL A 24 -17.21 6.69 -12.44
CA VAL A 24 -16.36 5.50 -12.65
C VAL A 24 -15.74 5.51 -14.04
N GLU A 25 -16.48 5.89 -15.07
CA GLU A 25 -15.93 6.02 -16.44
C GLU A 25 -14.84 7.10 -16.54
N LEU A 26 -15.04 8.24 -15.86
CA LEU A 26 -14.05 9.31 -15.81
C LEU A 26 -12.81 8.92 -15.01
N ASP A 27 -12.97 8.23 -13.88
CA ASP A 27 -11.86 7.73 -13.07
C ASP A 27 -11.03 6.69 -13.85
N ALA A 28 -11.70 5.79 -14.57
CA ALA A 28 -11.04 4.81 -15.43
C ALA A 28 -10.25 5.46 -16.58
N ARG A 29 -10.72 6.59 -17.13
CA ARG A 29 -9.99 7.34 -18.18
C ARG A 29 -8.88 8.21 -17.59
N ALA A 30 -9.10 8.85 -16.45
CA ALA A 30 -8.11 9.67 -15.78
C ALA A 30 -6.91 8.86 -15.29
N ALA A 31 -7.13 7.57 -14.96
CA ALA A 31 -6.06 6.65 -14.61
C ALA A 31 -5.03 6.42 -15.73
N ASP A 32 -5.38 6.68 -17.00
CA ASP A 32 -4.48 6.56 -18.15
C ASP A 32 -3.77 7.88 -18.54
N GLU A 33 -4.22 9.03 -18.00
CA GLU A 33 -3.68 10.35 -18.39
C GLU A 33 -2.57 10.88 -17.46
N ILE A 34 -2.37 10.27 -16.28
CA ILE A 34 -1.28 10.68 -15.38
C ILE A 34 0.03 10.10 -15.90
N SER A 35 0.79 10.93 -16.61
CA SER A 35 2.11 10.55 -17.09
C SER A 35 3.04 10.24 -15.91
N ILE A 36 3.91 9.25 -16.08
CA ILE A 36 4.93 8.89 -15.08
C ILE A 36 5.83 10.10 -14.76
N GLU A 37 5.99 11.01 -15.73
CA GLU A 37 6.77 12.24 -15.56
C GLU A 37 6.10 13.21 -14.59
N LEU A 38 4.77 13.38 -14.67
CA LEU A 38 4.02 14.20 -13.72
C LEU A 38 4.09 13.62 -12.30
N LEU A 39 4.02 12.29 -12.16
CA LEU A 39 4.19 11.62 -10.87
C LEU A 39 5.59 11.84 -10.28
N ARG A 40 6.64 11.85 -11.11
CA ARG A 40 8.00 12.17 -10.69
C ARG A 40 8.13 13.60 -10.21
N GLN A 41 7.53 14.54 -10.93
CA GLN A 41 7.51 15.95 -10.55
C GLN A 41 6.80 16.15 -9.19
N ILE A 42 5.62 15.56 -9.00
CA ILE A 42 4.88 15.66 -7.72
C ILE A 42 5.66 15.01 -6.58
N ALA A 43 6.32 13.88 -6.84
CA ALA A 43 7.16 13.21 -5.85
C ALA A 43 8.35 14.07 -5.43
N GLU A 44 9.00 14.75 -6.38
CA GLU A 44 10.09 15.69 -6.13
C GLU A 44 9.62 16.89 -5.29
N GLU A 45 8.48 17.49 -5.63
CA GLU A 45 7.85 18.58 -4.86
C GLU A 45 7.51 18.15 -3.42
N ALA A 46 7.16 16.87 -3.22
CA ALA A 46 6.91 16.28 -1.92
C ALA A 46 8.17 15.82 -1.16
N GLY A 47 9.36 15.94 -1.75
CA GLY A 47 10.62 15.45 -1.17
C GLY A 47 10.77 13.93 -1.16
N ILE A 48 9.99 13.21 -1.96
CA ILE A 48 10.09 11.76 -2.14
C ILE A 48 11.21 11.49 -3.16
N GLY A 49 12.29 10.85 -2.73
CA GLY A 49 13.39 10.51 -3.64
C GLY A 49 12.96 9.58 -4.78
N ALA A 50 13.50 9.80 -5.98
CA ALA A 50 13.14 9.06 -7.20
C ALA A 50 13.19 7.53 -7.03
N ALA A 51 14.19 7.01 -6.31
CA ALA A 51 14.31 5.58 -6.03
C ALA A 51 13.15 5.01 -5.19
N SER A 52 12.56 5.81 -4.31
CA SER A 52 11.39 5.41 -3.52
C SER A 52 10.13 5.36 -4.39
N LEU A 53 9.98 6.32 -5.31
CA LEU A 53 8.89 6.33 -6.28
C LEU A 53 9.00 5.14 -7.24
N ASP A 54 10.17 4.89 -7.82
CA ASP A 54 10.38 3.78 -8.75
C ASP A 54 10.11 2.43 -8.06
N ARG A 55 10.52 2.28 -6.79
CA ARG A 55 10.20 1.09 -5.98
C ARG A 55 8.69 0.95 -5.73
N ALA A 56 8.01 2.05 -5.39
CA ALA A 56 6.57 2.04 -5.17
C ALA A 56 5.80 1.69 -6.46
N LEU A 57 6.22 2.24 -7.61
CA LEU A 57 5.66 1.89 -8.92
C LEU A 57 5.88 0.41 -9.23
N GLN A 58 7.08 -0.13 -8.95
CA GLN A 58 7.39 -1.53 -9.14
C GLN A 58 6.53 -2.46 -8.27
N GLU A 59 6.39 -2.14 -6.98
CA GLU A 59 5.52 -2.88 -6.04
C GLU A 59 4.04 -2.83 -6.47
N TRP A 60 3.59 -1.67 -6.95
CA TRP A 60 2.23 -1.49 -7.44
C TRP A 60 1.95 -2.25 -8.73
N HIS A 61 2.88 -2.22 -9.70
CA HIS A 61 2.78 -3.02 -10.92
C HIS A 61 2.81 -4.52 -10.62
N ALA A 62 3.63 -4.95 -9.66
CA ALA A 62 3.65 -6.34 -9.19
C ALA A 62 2.33 -6.74 -8.50
N GLY A 63 1.65 -5.81 -7.82
CA GLY A 63 0.37 -6.02 -7.14
C GLY A 63 -0.85 -6.02 -8.07
N ARG A 64 -0.87 -5.17 -9.12
CA ARG A 64 -1.98 -5.04 -10.07
C ARG A 64 -2.30 -6.33 -10.84
N GLY A 65 -1.32 -7.23 -10.99
CA GLY A 65 -1.49 -8.51 -11.69
C GLY A 65 -2.02 -9.66 -10.82
N SER A 66 -2.20 -9.49 -9.51
CA SER A 66 -2.63 -10.57 -8.62
C SER A 66 -4.13 -10.48 -8.32
N PRO A 67 -5.01 -11.22 -9.04
CA PRO A 67 -6.45 -11.26 -8.77
C PRO A 67 -6.79 -11.84 -7.38
N VAL A 68 -5.78 -12.28 -6.63
CA VAL A 68 -5.92 -12.85 -5.29
C VAL A 68 -6.16 -11.77 -4.23
N GLN A 69 -5.63 -10.55 -4.37
CA GLN A 69 -5.84 -9.51 -3.36
C GLN A 69 -7.27 -8.96 -3.39
N SER A 70 -7.83 -8.64 -4.56
CA SER A 70 -9.21 -8.14 -4.68
C SER A 70 -10.24 -9.12 -4.14
N ARG A 71 -10.02 -10.44 -4.34
CA ARG A 71 -10.90 -11.48 -3.79
C ARG A 71 -10.79 -11.60 -2.27
N SER A 72 -9.61 -11.32 -1.72
CA SER A 72 -9.35 -11.36 -0.27
C SER A 72 -10.01 -10.20 0.46
N TYR A 73 -10.06 -9.00 -0.15
CA TYR A 73 -10.79 -7.85 0.39
C TYR A 73 -12.32 -8.03 0.27
N ALA A 74 -12.82 -8.53 -0.86
CA ALA A 74 -14.24 -8.84 -1.00
C ALA A 74 -14.70 -9.95 -0.04
N LEU A 75 -13.86 -10.98 0.18
CA LEU A 75 -14.13 -12.02 1.16
C LEU A 75 -14.03 -11.50 2.60
N SER A 76 -13.08 -10.63 2.93
CA SER A 76 -12.99 -10.07 4.27
C SER A 76 -14.18 -9.18 4.60
N GLU A 77 -14.65 -8.37 3.65
CA GLU A 77 -15.84 -7.54 3.79
C GLU A 77 -17.12 -8.39 3.94
N LEU A 78 -17.26 -9.45 3.14
CA LEU A 78 -18.32 -10.44 3.32
C LEU A 78 -18.23 -11.15 4.68
N MET A 79 -17.04 -11.55 5.13
CA MET A 79 -16.84 -12.23 6.41
C MET A 79 -17.17 -11.31 7.60
N VAL A 80 -16.87 -10.01 7.52
CA VAL A 80 -17.26 -9.03 8.55
C VAL A 80 -18.78 -8.90 8.64
N ARG A 81 -19.47 -8.84 7.50
CA ARG A 81 -20.94 -8.80 7.46
C ARG A 81 -21.57 -10.12 7.93
N PHE A 82 -20.94 -11.24 7.61
CA PHE A 82 -21.40 -12.58 7.98
C PHE A 82 -21.15 -12.90 9.46
N ARG A 83 -20.15 -12.30 10.11
CA ARG A 83 -19.88 -12.52 11.55
C ARG A 83 -21.10 -12.25 12.42
N ARG A 84 -21.80 -11.13 12.20
CA ARG A 84 -22.98 -10.77 13.00
C ARG A 84 -24.13 -11.76 12.78
N HIS A 85 -24.31 -12.22 11.54
CA HIS A 85 -25.36 -13.19 11.19
C HIS A 85 -25.04 -14.61 11.66
N ALA A 86 -23.78 -15.03 11.58
CA ALA A 86 -23.31 -16.34 12.03
C ALA A 86 -23.46 -16.49 13.53
N ILE A 87 -23.12 -15.46 14.32
CA ILE A 87 -23.31 -15.47 15.78
C ILE A 87 -24.79 -15.64 16.10
N VAL A 88 -25.67 -14.83 15.51
CA VAL A 88 -27.12 -14.92 15.76
C VAL A 88 -27.68 -16.28 15.34
N ALA A 89 -27.29 -16.80 14.17
CA ALA A 89 -27.72 -18.11 13.71
C ALA A 89 -27.26 -19.23 14.66
N PHE A 90 -26.02 -19.17 15.15
CA PHE A 90 -25.51 -20.13 16.14
C PHE A 90 -26.24 -20.02 17.48
N THR A 91 -26.55 -18.81 17.94
CA THR A 91 -27.29 -18.62 19.20
C THR A 91 -28.71 -19.17 19.08
N ILE A 92 -29.41 -18.93 17.96
CA ILE A 92 -30.74 -19.47 17.72
C ILE A 92 -30.68 -21.00 17.64
N ALA A 93 -29.75 -21.56 16.85
CA ALA A 93 -29.57 -23.01 16.75
C ALA A 93 -29.25 -23.66 18.11
N GLY A 94 -28.39 -23.03 18.91
CA GLY A 94 -28.07 -23.48 20.27
C GLY A 94 -29.27 -23.44 21.21
N ALA A 95 -30.13 -22.42 21.10
CA ALA A 95 -31.33 -22.28 21.91
C ALA A 95 -32.37 -23.39 21.62
N PHE A 96 -32.46 -23.87 20.38
CA PHE A 96 -33.32 -25.01 20.03
C PHE A 96 -32.74 -26.36 20.43
N LEU A 97 -31.41 -26.50 20.52
CA LEU A 97 -30.76 -27.78 20.78
C LEU A 97 -30.74 -28.17 22.27
N SER A 98 -30.84 -27.20 23.20
CA SER A 98 -30.83 -27.51 24.63
C SER A 98 -31.57 -26.43 25.45
N PRO A 99 -32.87 -26.61 25.74
CA PRO A 99 -33.58 -25.77 26.68
C PRO A 99 -33.10 -26.10 28.11
N GLY A 100 -31.97 -25.55 28.51
CA GLY A 100 -31.45 -25.70 29.87
C GLY A 100 -29.96 -25.41 30.04
N ASP A 101 -29.15 -25.56 28.99
CA ASP A 101 -27.69 -25.43 29.13
C ASP A 101 -27.05 -24.68 27.95
N VAL A 102 -27.37 -23.39 27.88
CA VAL A 102 -26.84 -22.47 26.86
C VAL A 102 -25.31 -22.42 26.91
N PHE A 103 -24.71 -22.59 28.09
CA PHE A 103 -23.26 -22.49 28.27
C PHE A 103 -22.52 -23.64 27.59
N VAL A 104 -22.95 -24.88 27.83
CA VAL A 104 -22.31 -26.07 27.24
C VAL A 104 -22.49 -26.08 25.73
N THR A 105 -23.68 -25.74 25.21
CA THR A 105 -23.90 -25.68 23.76
C THR A 105 -23.06 -24.59 23.09
N THR A 106 -22.88 -23.44 23.74
CA THR A 106 -22.05 -22.36 23.20
C THR A 106 -20.58 -22.75 23.20
N LEU A 107 -20.09 -23.37 24.26
CA LEU A 107 -18.71 -23.84 24.34
C LEU A 107 -18.42 -24.92 23.28
N ILE A 108 -19.32 -25.89 23.12
CA ILE A 108 -19.22 -26.96 22.11
C ILE A 108 -19.33 -26.39 20.69
N GLY A 109 -20.09 -25.33 20.45
CA GLY A 109 -20.19 -24.70 19.13
C GLY A 109 -19.00 -23.80 18.78
N VAL A 110 -18.50 -23.02 19.74
CA VAL A 110 -17.45 -22.02 19.52
C VAL A 110 -16.07 -22.67 19.35
N LEU A 111 -15.76 -23.71 20.13
CA LEU A 111 -14.48 -24.43 20.05
C LEU A 111 -14.15 -24.96 18.63
N PRO A 112 -15.02 -25.76 17.98
CA PRO A 112 -14.76 -26.26 16.64
C PRO A 112 -14.77 -25.16 15.58
N ALA A 113 -15.61 -24.13 15.74
CA ALA A 113 -15.59 -22.98 14.84
C ALA A 113 -14.25 -22.23 14.91
N MET A 114 -13.70 -22.04 16.12
CA MET A 114 -12.40 -21.41 16.33
C MET A 114 -11.25 -22.28 15.80
N ALA A 115 -11.30 -23.60 16.03
CA ALA A 115 -10.33 -24.55 15.51
C ALA A 115 -10.32 -24.55 13.97
N LEU A 116 -11.50 -24.54 13.34
CA LEU A 116 -11.63 -24.47 11.88
C LEU A 116 -11.05 -23.16 11.34
N TYR A 117 -11.32 -22.05 12.01
CA TYR A 117 -10.75 -20.74 11.66
C TYR A 117 -9.21 -20.75 11.71
N GLU A 118 -8.60 -21.31 12.75
CA GLU A 118 -7.13 -21.45 12.82
C GLU A 118 -6.56 -22.33 11.71
N VAL A 119 -7.24 -23.44 11.37
CA VAL A 119 -6.82 -24.34 10.28
C VAL A 119 -6.81 -23.60 8.96
N VAL A 120 -7.87 -22.83 8.66
CA VAL A 120 -7.95 -22.00 7.45
C VAL A 120 -6.81 -20.98 7.43
N LEU A 121 -6.52 -20.32 8.56
CA LEU A 121 -5.44 -19.34 8.65
C LEU A 121 -4.05 -19.99 8.43
N ARG A 122 -3.81 -21.17 9.00
CA ARG A 122 -2.56 -21.93 8.80
C ARG A 122 -2.41 -22.37 7.35
N LEU A 123 -3.50 -22.80 6.72
CA LEU A 123 -3.48 -23.22 5.32
C LEU A 123 -3.23 -22.03 4.38
N ALA A 124 -3.83 -20.88 4.66
CA ALA A 124 -3.56 -19.64 3.94
C ALA A 124 -2.08 -19.23 4.05
N ARG A 125 -1.51 -19.28 5.26
CA ARG A 125 -0.07 -18.98 5.47
C ARG A 125 0.85 -19.95 4.72
N ARG A 126 0.52 -21.25 4.68
CA ARG A 126 1.29 -22.25 3.90
C ARG A 126 1.24 -21.96 2.40
N ARG A 127 0.09 -21.51 1.90
CA ARG A 127 -0.08 -21.14 0.48
C ARG A 127 0.64 -19.84 0.12
N SER A 128 0.72 -18.89 1.04
CA SER A 128 1.49 -17.66 0.86
C SER A 128 3.01 -17.88 0.95
N GLY A 129 3.46 -18.90 1.71
CA GLY A 129 4.87 -19.26 1.86
C GLY A 129 5.51 -19.94 0.65
N THR A 130 4.78 -20.15 -0.44
CA THR A 130 5.33 -20.60 -1.73
C THR A 130 5.67 -19.45 -2.67
N GLY A 131 5.41 -18.20 -2.27
CA GLY A 131 6.12 -17.06 -2.82
C GLY A 131 7.53 -17.11 -2.27
N SER A 132 8.50 -17.33 -3.14
CA SER A 132 9.93 -17.38 -2.84
C SER A 132 10.28 -16.40 -1.72
N PRO A 133 11.07 -16.82 -0.70
CA PRO A 133 11.61 -15.87 0.25
C PRO A 133 12.14 -14.68 -0.56
N PRO A 134 11.86 -13.43 -0.17
CA PRO A 134 12.42 -12.29 -0.88
C PRO A 134 13.88 -12.65 -1.05
N GLN A 135 14.31 -12.82 -2.29
CA GLN A 135 15.71 -12.79 -2.59
C GLN A 135 16.10 -11.45 -2.02
N ARG A 136 16.65 -11.48 -0.80
CA ARG A 136 17.74 -10.62 -0.41
C ARG A 136 18.70 -10.84 -1.56
N LEU A 137 18.50 -10.03 -2.60
CA LEU A 137 19.50 -9.65 -3.55
C LEU A 137 20.70 -9.41 -2.66
N SER A 138 21.60 -10.38 -2.72
CA SER A 138 22.92 -10.34 -2.13
C SER A 138 23.61 -9.16 -2.77
N HIS A 139 23.28 -7.95 -2.30
CA HIS A 139 23.90 -6.70 -2.69
C HIS A 139 25.34 -6.61 -2.13
N ASP A 140 25.80 -7.66 -1.44
CA ASP A 140 27.14 -7.81 -0.90
C ASP A 140 28.14 -8.47 -1.88
N SER A 141 27.79 -8.71 -3.15
CA SER A 141 28.69 -9.43 -4.10
C SER A 141 29.26 -8.61 -5.27
N VAL A 142 29.17 -7.27 -5.27
CA VAL A 142 29.79 -6.43 -6.34
C VAL A 142 30.79 -5.37 -5.82
N VAL A 143 31.17 -5.38 -4.54
CA VAL A 143 32.27 -4.51 -4.05
C VAL A 143 33.29 -5.35 -3.29
N SER A 144 33.91 -6.31 -3.99
CA SER A 144 35.10 -6.99 -3.50
C SER A 144 35.91 -7.56 -4.66
N ALA A 145 36.28 -6.71 -5.61
CA ALA A 145 37.46 -6.93 -6.44
C ALA A 145 37.98 -5.55 -6.87
N ASP A 146 39.21 -5.27 -6.45
CA ASP A 146 40.10 -4.26 -7.04
C ASP A 146 39.90 -2.80 -6.61
N SER A 147 40.39 -2.48 -5.41
CA SER A 147 41.03 -1.17 -5.20
C SER A 147 42.39 -1.41 -4.57
N PRO A 148 43.48 -1.34 -5.35
CA PRO A 148 44.82 -1.39 -4.81
C PRO A 148 45.03 -0.19 -3.90
N GLU A 149 45.71 -0.48 -2.79
CA GLU A 149 46.25 0.43 -1.81
C GLU A 149 46.72 1.75 -2.43
N ARG A 150 45.86 2.77 -2.43
CA ARG A 150 46.32 4.16 -2.53
C ARG A 150 46.73 4.58 -1.13
N GLU A 151 48.00 4.31 -0.87
CA GLU A 151 48.85 5.00 0.09
C GLU A 151 48.49 6.50 0.12
N VAL A 152 47.69 6.90 1.10
CA VAL A 152 47.38 8.30 1.38
C VAL A 152 48.59 8.85 2.12
N ASP A 153 49.54 9.34 1.34
CA ASP A 153 50.64 10.19 1.78
C ASP A 153 50.04 11.49 2.34
N THR A 154 49.85 11.53 3.67
CA THR A 154 49.52 12.74 4.42
C THR A 154 50.76 13.61 4.51
N SER A 155 51.13 14.25 3.41
CA SER A 155 52.17 15.28 3.38
C SER A 155 51.51 16.68 3.39
N PRO A 156 51.81 17.53 4.39
CA PRO A 156 51.25 18.88 4.47
C PRO A 156 52.02 19.79 3.51
N ARG A 157 51.56 19.87 2.25
CA ARG A 157 52.03 20.93 1.33
C ARG A 157 51.28 22.22 1.60
N THR A 158 51.86 22.99 2.50
CA THR A 158 51.97 24.45 2.46
C THR A 158 52.13 24.92 1.00
N ASN A 159 51.06 25.39 0.39
CA ASN A 159 51.14 26.14 -0.87
C ASN A 159 50.94 27.62 -0.57
N SER A 160 52.05 28.19 -0.13
CA SER A 160 52.43 29.59 -0.27
C SER A 160 52.22 30.04 -1.71
N ARG A 161 51.03 30.55 -2.05
CA ARG A 161 50.86 31.41 -3.23
C ARG A 161 49.96 32.60 -2.91
N ALA A 162 50.38 33.30 -1.86
CA ALA A 162 50.30 34.75 -1.86
C ALA A 162 50.89 35.32 -3.15
N LEU A 163 50.43 36.53 -3.49
CA LEU A 163 51.10 37.48 -4.39
C LEU A 163 50.99 37.19 -5.89
N ARG A 164 49.82 37.44 -6.46
CA ARG A 164 49.71 38.36 -7.61
C ARG A 164 48.47 39.26 -7.48
N LEU A 165 48.59 40.24 -6.58
CA LEU A 165 48.12 41.60 -6.88
C LEU A 165 48.82 42.05 -8.17
N ARG A 166 48.07 42.52 -9.16
CA ARG A 166 48.28 43.83 -9.83
C ARG A 166 47.49 43.95 -11.14
N HIS A 167 46.69 45.01 -11.16
CA HIS A 167 46.40 45.87 -12.32
C HIS A 167 45.67 45.27 -13.52
N LEU A 168 44.41 45.67 -13.72
CA LEU A 168 44.08 46.77 -14.65
C LEU A 168 42.60 47.17 -14.54
N ALA A 169 42.40 48.48 -14.51
CA ALA A 169 41.15 49.21 -14.32
C ALA A 169 40.38 49.38 -15.67
N PRO A 170 39.21 50.06 -15.70
CA PRO A 170 38.29 50.13 -16.82
C PRO A 170 38.53 51.33 -17.77
N ALA A 171 38.06 51.19 -19.02
CA ALA A 171 37.75 52.21 -20.03
C ALA A 171 37.03 51.45 -21.16
N THR A 172 35.86 51.79 -21.70
CA THR A 172 35.08 53.04 -21.88
C THR A 172 33.61 52.67 -22.03
#